data_AF-A0AAF0S613-F1
#
_entry.id   AF-A0AAF0S613-F1
#
_cell.length_a   1.000
_cell.length_b   1.000
_cell.length_c   1.000
_cell.angle_alpha   90.00
_cell.angle_beta   90.00
_cell.angle_gamma   90.00
#
_symmetry.space_group_name_H-M   'P 1'
#
loop_
_entity.id
_entity.type
_entity.pdbx_description
1 polymer ?
#
loop_
_entity_poly.entity_id
_entity_poly.type
_entity_poly.pdbx_seq_one_letter_code
_entity_poly.pdbx_strand_id
1 'polypeptide(L)'
;MKLRDEEKIQKEKDRAEARRKNRAMKDEEARKRTIETERDRIRRNYAKNSAGHREMHNLGATILKSSLIILVAVAAFEVACFILYDTWGDGSTHLINLADNSFAFIVGLTAMDAIMYINQANGRKRSEERAIIRHNRILQPAIDMYLARKNMMLTPPGDNVRTYLVKSDLTFKSLSNMYEKSDIITDAGRTRIECFRTQHKALAKAFMNTVEDIDFDFNPEICDAAMKFINASTYGGAALDSLIAYQSDAMKGEKAAVIRQIRSSDISTTLGDADVELKNVMLLAEMVQQEEDALSEYITTVREMSSVKLTATHYEL
;
A
#
# COMPACT_ATOMS: atom_id res chain seq x y z
N MET A 1 54.74 18.67 28.82
CA MET A 1 53.72 19.71 28.54
C MET A 1 52.94 19.41 27.25
N LYS A 2 53.60 19.09 26.12
CA LYS A 2 52.97 18.78 24.82
C LYS A 2 51.95 17.61 24.83
N LEU A 3 52.22 16.52 25.55
CA LEU A 3 51.31 15.35 25.65
C LEU A 3 49.94 15.66 26.28
N ARG A 4 49.85 16.65 27.18
CA ARG A 4 48.57 17.04 27.84
C ARG A 4 47.68 17.88 26.94
N ASP A 5 48.26 18.57 25.96
CA ASP A 5 47.52 19.41 25.03
C ASP A 5 46.98 18.56 23.86
N GLU A 6 47.70 17.52 23.45
CA GLU A 6 47.24 16.53 22.47
C GLU A 6 46.03 15.71 22.99
N GLU A 7 46.04 15.30 24.26
CA GLU A 7 44.88 14.63 24.88
C GLU A 7 43.64 15.54 24.94
N LYS A 8 43.82 16.84 25.21
CA LYS A 8 42.71 17.79 25.23
C LYS A 8 42.11 18.00 23.84
N ILE A 9 42.96 18.12 22.82
CA ILE A 9 42.53 18.27 21.42
C ILE A 9 41.81 17.02 20.94
N GLN A 10 42.30 15.82 21.28
CA GLN A 10 41.63 14.58 20.92
C GLN A 10 40.26 14.44 21.60
N LYS A 11 40.18 14.75 22.90
CA LYS A 11 38.92 14.73 23.66
C LYS A 11 37.90 15.76 23.15
N GLU A 12 38.37 16.88 22.61
CA GLU A 12 37.52 17.90 22.00
C GLU A 12 37.01 17.48 20.61
N LYS A 13 37.84 16.80 19.81
CA LYS A 13 37.43 16.15 18.55
C LYS A 13 36.39 15.06 18.79
N ASP A 14 36.60 14.18 19.77
CA ASP A 14 35.65 13.11 20.11
C ASP A 14 34.31 13.68 20.57
N ARG A 15 34.32 14.78 21.34
CA ARG A 15 33.10 15.52 21.74
C ARG A 15 32.42 16.17 20.54
N ALA A 16 33.17 16.70 19.59
CA ALA A 16 32.62 17.28 18.36
C ALA A 16 31.99 16.21 17.46
N GLU A 17 32.62 15.04 17.33
CA GLU A 17 32.09 13.89 16.60
C GLU A 17 30.83 13.31 17.27
N ALA A 18 30.82 13.17 18.60
CA ALA A 18 29.63 12.73 19.35
C ALA A 18 28.45 13.71 19.17
N ARG A 19 28.71 15.02 19.17
CA ARG A 19 27.68 16.04 18.90
C ARG A 19 27.16 15.97 17.46
N ARG A 20 28.02 15.70 16.47
CA ARG A 20 27.62 15.50 15.07
C ARG A 20 26.76 14.25 14.91
N LYS A 21 27.15 13.12 15.50
CA LYS A 21 26.37 11.88 15.48
C LYS A 21 24.99 12.07 16.14
N ASN A 22 24.93 12.74 17.30
CA ASN A 22 23.65 13.02 17.95
C ASN A 22 22.74 13.98 17.17
N ARG A 23 23.31 14.95 16.44
CA ARG A 23 22.51 15.81 15.53
C ARG A 23 21.98 15.02 14.35
N ALA A 24 22.83 14.23 13.68
CA ALA A 24 22.43 13.37 12.57
C ALA A 24 21.32 12.39 12.98
N MET A 25 21.43 11.78 14.17
CA MET A 25 20.42 10.88 14.72
C MET A 25 19.09 11.60 14.99
N LYS A 26 19.13 12.80 15.56
CA LYS A 26 17.91 13.62 15.78
C LYS A 26 17.26 14.06 14.47
N ASP A 27 18.06 14.42 13.47
CA ASP A 27 17.55 14.82 12.16
C ASP A 27 16.92 13.62 11.43
N GLU A 28 17.50 12.43 11.57
CA GLU A 28 16.93 11.18 11.05
C GLU A 28 15.62 10.80 11.76
N GLU A 29 15.57 10.90 13.09
CA GLU A 29 14.33 10.70 13.86
C GLU A 29 13.25 11.71 13.49
N ALA A 30 13.61 12.98 13.30
CA ALA A 30 12.67 14.02 12.87
C ALA A 30 12.10 13.70 11.48
N ARG A 31 12.95 13.26 10.55
CA ARG A 31 12.52 12.82 9.21
C ARG A 31 11.58 11.62 9.26
N LYS A 32 11.90 10.60 10.08
CA LYS A 32 11.03 9.43 10.27
C LYS A 32 9.65 9.84 10.79
N ARG A 33 9.61 10.70 11.82
CA ARG A 33 8.34 11.22 12.37
C ARG A 33 7.54 12.00 11.33
N THR A 34 8.17 12.85 10.52
CA THR A 34 7.45 13.57 9.47
C THR A 34 6.84 12.63 8.44
N ILE A 35 7.59 11.61 8.01
CA ILE A 35 7.11 10.60 7.04
C ILE A 35 5.95 9.80 7.64
N GLU A 36 6.05 9.38 8.90
CA GLU A 36 4.96 8.70 9.62
C GLU A 36 3.70 9.57 9.68
N THR A 37 3.84 10.85 10.05
CA THR A 37 2.69 11.76 10.13
C THR A 37 2.03 12.02 8.78
N GLU A 38 2.82 12.06 7.70
CA GLU A 38 2.31 12.28 6.35
C GLU A 38 1.59 11.03 5.83
N ARG A 39 2.14 9.84 6.07
CA ARG A 39 1.47 8.56 5.81
C ARG A 39 0.15 8.47 6.56
N ASP A 40 0.15 8.74 7.86
CA ASP A 40 -1.09 8.73 8.67
C ASP A 40 -2.15 9.71 8.15
N ARG A 41 -1.72 10.84 7.59
CA ARG A 41 -2.63 11.83 6.99
C ARG A 41 -3.23 11.30 5.69
N ILE A 42 -2.41 10.74 4.81
CA ILE A 42 -2.85 10.12 3.56
C ILE A 42 -3.85 9.00 3.86
N ARG A 43 -3.56 8.15 4.84
CA ARG A 43 -4.47 7.08 5.28
C ARG A 43 -5.78 7.56 5.82
N ARG A 44 -5.75 8.59 6.68
CA ARG A 44 -6.99 9.23 7.15
C ARG A 44 -7.82 9.77 5.99
N ASN A 45 -7.18 10.24 4.92
CA ASN A 45 -7.91 10.65 3.72
C ASN A 45 -8.50 9.45 2.97
N TYR A 46 -7.76 8.35 2.80
CA TYR A 46 -8.29 7.11 2.20
C TYR A 46 -9.44 6.53 3.03
N ALA A 47 -9.27 6.39 4.34
CA ALA A 47 -10.31 5.92 5.25
C ALA A 47 -11.53 6.84 5.27
N LYS A 48 -11.36 8.16 5.20
CA LYS A 48 -12.49 9.10 5.08
C LYS A 48 -13.19 9.02 3.73
N ASN A 49 -12.45 8.64 2.68
CA ASN A 49 -12.95 8.55 1.31
C ASN A 49 -13.43 7.14 0.94
N SER A 50 -13.22 6.14 1.80
CA SER A 50 -13.63 4.78 1.53
C SER A 50 -15.14 4.68 1.45
N ALA A 51 -15.63 3.80 0.56
CA ALA A 51 -17.05 3.58 0.37
C ALA A 51 -17.72 3.16 1.68
N GLY A 52 -17.09 2.24 2.43
CA GLY A 52 -17.60 1.79 3.72
C GLY A 52 -17.71 2.89 4.77
N HIS A 53 -16.75 3.83 4.83
CA HIS A 53 -16.80 4.92 5.80
C HIS A 53 -17.81 6.01 5.42
N ARG A 54 -17.93 6.33 4.11
CA ARG A 54 -18.94 7.27 3.60
C ARG A 54 -20.35 6.74 3.79
N GLU A 55 -20.58 5.45 3.56
CA GLU A 55 -21.86 4.80 3.88
C GLU A 55 -22.19 4.93 5.36
N MET A 56 -21.25 4.59 6.26
CA MET A 56 -21.46 4.72 7.70
C MET A 56 -21.76 6.16 8.15
N HIS A 57 -21.04 7.15 7.61
CA HIS A 57 -21.24 8.56 7.97
C HIS A 57 -22.57 9.12 7.44
N ASN A 58 -22.89 8.86 6.17
CA ASN A 58 -24.15 9.31 5.57
C ASN A 58 -25.34 8.68 6.27
N LEU A 59 -25.23 7.44 6.72
CA LEU A 59 -26.29 6.77 7.48
C LEU A 59 -26.41 7.27 8.91
N GLY A 60 -25.30 7.53 9.61
CA GLY A 60 -25.35 8.19 10.91
C GLY A 60 -26.01 9.56 10.84
N ALA A 61 -25.74 10.33 9.78
CA ALA A 61 -26.42 11.59 9.50
C ALA A 61 -27.91 11.39 9.17
N THR A 62 -28.28 10.33 8.43
CA THR A 62 -29.68 9.99 8.14
C THR A 62 -30.44 9.58 9.41
N ILE A 63 -29.82 8.78 10.29
CA ILE A 63 -30.39 8.37 11.58
C ILE A 63 -30.58 9.58 12.50
N LEU A 64 -29.60 10.49 12.56
CA LEU A 64 -29.72 11.73 13.33
C LEU A 64 -30.81 12.65 12.79
N LYS A 65 -30.92 12.75 11.46
CA LYS A 65 -31.99 13.54 10.82
C LYS A 65 -33.36 12.92 11.05
N SER A 66 -33.50 11.60 10.93
CA SER A 66 -34.75 10.91 11.22
C SER A 66 -35.12 11.05 12.69
N SER A 67 -34.17 10.90 13.62
CA SER A 67 -34.43 11.12 15.06
C SER A 67 -34.84 12.57 15.36
N LEU A 68 -34.25 13.55 14.68
CA LEU A 68 -34.62 14.96 14.85
C LEU A 68 -36.02 15.25 14.29
N ILE A 69 -36.37 14.71 13.12
CA ILE A 69 -37.71 14.83 12.53
C ILE A 69 -38.76 14.23 13.47
N ILE A 70 -38.46 13.07 14.05
CA ILE A 70 -39.32 12.40 15.02
C ILE A 70 -39.51 13.27 16.28
N LEU A 71 -38.44 13.88 16.80
CA LEU A 71 -38.50 14.75 17.98
C LEU A 71 -39.31 16.03 17.72
N VAL A 72 -39.16 16.64 16.54
CA VAL A 72 -39.94 17.81 16.12
C VAL A 72 -41.42 17.45 15.92
N ALA A 73 -41.71 16.26 15.40
CA ALA A 73 -43.09 15.79 15.26
C ALA A 73 -43.77 15.58 16.63
N VAL A 74 -43.04 15.12 17.64
CA VAL A 74 -43.55 15.00 19.03
C VAL A 74 -43.87 16.37 19.62
N ALA A 75 -42.94 17.32 19.53
CA ALA A 75 -43.18 18.67 20.02
C ALA A 75 -44.38 19.33 19.33
N ALA A 76 -44.55 19.10 18.02
CA ALA A 76 -45.70 19.60 17.28
C ALA A 76 -47.02 18.94 17.70
N PHE A 77 -47.02 17.63 17.97
CA PHE A 77 -48.20 16.89 18.41
C PHE A 77 -48.63 17.28 19.82
N GLU A 78 -47.69 17.45 20.75
CA GLU A 78 -47.97 17.97 22.10
C GLU A 78 -48.56 19.38 22.05
N VAL A 79 -48.00 20.26 21.21
CA VAL A 79 -48.53 21.61 21.01
C VAL A 79 -49.95 21.58 20.40
N ALA A 80 -50.22 20.68 19.45
CA ALA A 80 -51.55 20.54 18.87
C ALA A 80 -52.58 20.01 19.89
N CYS A 81 -52.19 19.03 20.71
CA CYS A 81 -53.02 18.53 21.80
C CYS A 81 -53.27 19.60 22.87
N PHE A 82 -52.27 20.44 23.16
CA PHE A 82 -52.42 21.59 24.05
C PHE A 82 -53.45 22.60 23.53
N ILE A 83 -53.36 22.97 22.25
CA ILE A 83 -54.29 23.93 21.61
C ILE A 83 -55.73 23.39 21.56
N LEU A 84 -55.92 22.09 21.31
CA LEU A 84 -57.25 21.51 21.09
C LEU A 84 -58.01 21.18 22.38
N TYR A 85 -57.31 20.85 23.46
CA TYR A 85 -57.95 20.32 24.68
C TYR A 85 -57.72 21.17 25.93
N ASP A 86 -56.89 22.23 25.87
CA ASP A 86 -56.67 23.23 26.93
C ASP A 86 -56.30 22.63 28.32
N THR A 87 -55.94 21.34 28.34
CA THR A 87 -55.58 20.60 29.54
C THR A 87 -54.17 20.06 29.42
N TRP A 88 -53.32 20.39 30.40
CA TRP A 88 -52.11 19.61 30.66
C TRP A 88 -52.49 18.33 31.39
N GLY A 89 -52.61 17.24 30.63
CA GLY A 89 -52.43 15.88 31.16
C GLY A 89 -53.69 15.09 31.55
N ASP A 90 -54.88 15.65 31.74
CA ASP A 90 -55.97 14.89 32.41
C ASP A 90 -57.10 14.35 31.50
N GLY A 91 -57.47 15.03 30.41
CA GLY A 91 -58.41 14.48 29.40
C GLY A 91 -57.73 13.57 28.36
N SER A 92 -56.40 13.51 28.39
CA SER A 92 -55.52 13.12 27.30
C SER A 92 -54.59 11.96 27.63
N THR A 93 -54.64 11.39 28.84
CA THR A 93 -53.75 10.28 29.25
C THR A 93 -53.80 9.08 28.31
N HIS A 94 -54.96 8.75 27.72
CA HIS A 94 -55.08 7.62 26.80
C HIS A 94 -54.48 7.89 25.41
N LEU A 95 -54.53 9.15 24.95
CA LEU A 95 -53.92 9.59 23.68
C LEU A 95 -52.41 9.83 23.84
N ILE A 96 -51.99 10.39 24.97
CA ILE A 96 -50.59 10.55 25.34
C ILE A 96 -49.93 9.18 25.53
N ASN A 97 -50.56 8.24 26.23
CA ASN A 97 -50.03 6.88 26.37
C ASN A 97 -49.99 6.12 25.04
N LEU A 98 -50.95 6.35 24.12
CA LEU A 98 -50.91 5.77 22.78
C LEU A 98 -49.76 6.38 21.95
N ALA A 99 -49.59 7.70 22.02
CA ALA A 99 -48.49 8.43 21.39
C ALA A 99 -47.13 7.96 21.93
N ASP A 100 -46.96 7.87 23.25
CA ASP A 100 -45.73 7.42 23.91
C ASP A 100 -45.38 5.98 23.56
N ASN A 101 -46.36 5.06 23.53
CA ASN A 101 -46.10 3.66 23.15
C ASN A 101 -45.79 3.51 21.66
N SER A 102 -46.51 4.21 20.78
CA SER A 102 -46.21 4.21 19.34
C SER A 102 -44.86 4.85 19.03
N PHE A 103 -44.46 5.86 19.81
CA PHE A 103 -43.16 6.51 19.73
C PHE A 103 -42.04 5.61 20.22
N ALA A 104 -42.20 4.97 21.39
CA ALA A 104 -41.24 4.00 21.91
C ALA A 104 -41.01 2.86 20.90
N PHE A 105 -42.06 2.46 20.18
CA PHE A 105 -41.95 1.48 19.10
C PHE A 105 -41.13 1.99 17.90
N ILE A 106 -41.36 3.22 17.44
CA ILE A 106 -40.60 3.83 16.33
C ILE A 106 -39.12 4.03 16.70
N VAL A 107 -38.84 4.54 17.90
CA VAL A 107 -37.48 4.72 18.41
C VAL A 107 -36.80 3.36 18.58
N GLY A 108 -37.51 2.37 19.11
CA GLY A 108 -37.02 1.00 19.26
C GLY A 108 -36.66 0.35 17.92
N LEU A 109 -37.52 0.48 16.90
CA LEU A 109 -37.24 0.00 15.55
C LEU A 109 -36.04 0.71 14.92
N THR A 110 -35.97 2.03 15.04
CA THR A 110 -34.85 2.83 14.48
C THR A 110 -33.52 2.43 15.14
N ALA A 111 -33.51 2.21 16.46
CA ALA A 111 -32.34 1.74 17.19
C ALA A 111 -31.96 0.31 16.79
N MET A 112 -32.94 -0.57 16.60
CA MET A 112 -32.71 -1.94 16.16
C MET A 112 -32.12 -1.99 14.75
N ASP A 113 -32.65 -1.22 13.81
CA ASP A 113 -32.11 -1.12 12.44
C ASP A 113 -30.68 -0.57 12.45
N ALA A 114 -30.41 0.45 13.27
CA ALA A 114 -29.07 1.00 13.43
C ALA A 114 -28.07 -0.04 13.98
N ILE A 115 -28.46 -0.80 15.01
CA ILE A 115 -27.62 -1.86 15.59
C ILE A 115 -27.39 -3.00 14.58
N MET A 116 -28.44 -3.45 13.90
CA MET A 116 -28.35 -4.48 12.87
C MET A 116 -27.41 -4.05 11.75
N TYR A 117 -27.50 -2.80 11.31
CA TYR A 117 -26.63 -2.26 10.27
C TYR A 117 -25.17 -2.14 10.71
N ILE A 118 -24.90 -1.63 11.92
CA ILE A 118 -23.53 -1.56 12.48
C ILE A 118 -22.94 -2.97 12.57
N ASN A 119 -23.74 -3.96 12.98
CA ASN A 119 -23.31 -5.35 13.01
C ASN A 119 -23.02 -5.91 11.61
N GLN A 120 -23.83 -5.57 10.60
CA GLN A 120 -23.57 -5.94 9.22
C GLN A 120 -22.30 -5.28 8.66
N ALA A 121 -22.09 -3.97 8.90
CA ALA A 121 -20.90 -3.25 8.46
C ALA A 121 -19.63 -3.80 9.13
N ASN A 122 -19.67 -4.06 10.44
CA ASN A 122 -18.58 -4.72 11.16
C ASN A 122 -18.36 -6.16 10.65
N GLY A 123 -19.42 -6.85 10.26
CA GLY A 123 -19.36 -8.16 9.61
C GLY A 123 -18.61 -8.10 8.27
N ARG A 124 -19.00 -7.17 7.40
CA ARG A 124 -18.36 -6.90 6.09
C ARG A 124 -16.88 -6.55 6.24
N LYS A 125 -16.56 -5.65 7.17
CA LYS A 125 -15.16 -5.30 7.49
C LYS A 125 -14.33 -6.51 7.90
N ARG A 126 -14.86 -7.35 8.79
CA ARG A 126 -14.16 -8.58 9.22
C ARG A 126 -14.05 -9.62 8.12
N SER A 127 -15.03 -9.73 7.23
CA SER A 127 -14.94 -10.65 6.08
C SER A 127 -13.90 -10.18 5.08
N GLU A 128 -13.84 -8.87 4.80
CA GLU A 128 -12.80 -8.26 3.96
C GLU A 128 -11.41 -8.52 4.54
N GLU A 129 -11.18 -8.19 5.81
CA GLU A 129 -9.88 -8.44 6.49
C GLU A 129 -9.45 -9.91 6.40
N ARG A 130 -10.39 -10.85 6.61
CA ARG A 130 -10.11 -12.29 6.49
C ARG A 130 -9.80 -12.71 5.06
N ALA A 131 -10.49 -12.13 4.07
CA ALA A 131 -10.23 -12.40 2.67
C ALA A 131 -8.84 -11.90 2.26
N ILE A 132 -8.46 -10.69 2.70
CA ILE A 132 -7.12 -10.12 2.49
C ILE A 132 -6.06 -11.02 3.11
N ILE A 133 -6.22 -11.43 4.37
CA ILE A 133 -5.24 -12.33 5.03
C ILE A 133 -5.10 -13.66 4.27
N ARG A 134 -6.21 -14.23 3.78
CA ARG A 134 -6.19 -15.49 3.01
C ARG A 134 -5.43 -15.34 1.71
N HIS A 135 -5.73 -14.30 0.93
CA HIS A 135 -5.03 -14.03 -0.33
C HIS A 135 -3.57 -13.65 -0.09
N ASN A 136 -3.27 -12.92 0.98
CA ASN A 136 -1.90 -12.58 1.33
C ASN A 136 -1.03 -13.82 1.61
N ARG A 137 -1.59 -14.89 2.18
CA ARG A 137 -0.86 -16.16 2.36
C ARG A 137 -0.47 -16.82 1.03
N ILE A 138 -1.20 -16.54 -0.05
CA ILE A 138 -0.92 -17.03 -1.41
C ILE A 138 0.03 -16.07 -2.14
N LEU A 139 -0.14 -14.77 -1.95
CA LEU A 139 0.71 -13.72 -2.51
C LEU A 139 2.13 -13.74 -1.95
N GLN A 140 2.30 -13.99 -0.65
CA GLN A 140 3.60 -13.88 0.01
C GLN A 140 4.69 -14.75 -0.62
N PRO A 141 4.47 -16.05 -0.93
CA PRO A 141 5.44 -16.83 -1.71
C PRO A 141 5.72 -16.25 -3.11
N ALA A 142 4.72 -15.70 -3.78
CA ALA A 142 4.91 -15.08 -5.11
C ALA A 142 5.75 -13.79 -5.00
N ILE A 143 5.53 -12.99 -3.96
CA ILE A 143 6.34 -11.81 -3.61
C ILE A 143 7.78 -12.22 -3.33
N ASP A 144 8.00 -13.27 -2.53
CA ASP A 144 9.34 -13.79 -2.23
C ASP A 144 10.09 -14.23 -3.49
N MET A 145 9.42 -14.98 -4.37
CA MET A 145 10.00 -15.42 -5.63
C MET A 145 10.29 -14.24 -6.55
N TYR A 146 9.39 -13.26 -6.63
CA TYR A 146 9.59 -12.03 -7.40
C TYR A 146 10.81 -11.25 -6.90
N LEU A 147 10.87 -10.95 -5.60
CA LEU A 147 11.96 -10.18 -5.00
C LEU A 147 13.32 -10.87 -5.20
N ALA A 148 13.37 -12.19 -5.01
CA ALA A 148 14.59 -12.97 -5.23
C ALA A 148 15.13 -12.79 -6.67
N ARG A 149 14.26 -12.86 -7.68
CA ARG A 149 14.66 -12.80 -9.09
C ARG A 149 14.92 -11.38 -9.56
N LYS A 150 14.14 -10.41 -9.06
CA LYS A 150 14.40 -8.98 -9.25
C LYS A 150 15.79 -8.64 -8.71
N ASN A 151 16.06 -8.93 -7.44
CA ASN A 151 17.35 -8.58 -6.82
C ASN A 151 18.53 -9.32 -7.47
N MET A 152 18.35 -10.56 -7.94
CA MET A 152 19.35 -11.28 -8.74
C MET A 152 19.64 -10.59 -10.08
N MET A 153 18.62 -10.07 -10.76
CA MET A 153 18.78 -9.32 -12.00
C MET A 153 19.53 -8.00 -11.81
N LEU A 154 19.32 -7.34 -10.67
CA LEU A 154 19.89 -6.02 -10.36
C LEU A 154 21.30 -6.09 -9.73
N THR A 155 21.68 -7.22 -9.14
CA THR A 155 22.96 -7.31 -8.43
C THR A 155 24.12 -7.51 -9.43
N PRO A 156 25.18 -6.67 -9.36
CA PRO A 156 26.39 -6.86 -10.15
C PRO A 156 27.10 -8.20 -9.85
N PRO A 157 27.96 -8.69 -10.74
CA PRO A 157 28.64 -9.97 -10.56
C PRO A 157 29.70 -9.82 -9.46
N GLY A 158 29.67 -10.70 -8.47
CA GLY A 158 30.62 -10.69 -7.34
C GLY A 158 30.11 -10.01 -6.07
N ASP A 159 28.96 -9.32 -6.13
CA ASP A 159 28.28 -8.80 -4.95
C ASP A 159 27.30 -9.83 -4.36
N ASN A 160 27.11 -9.77 -3.03
CA ASN A 160 26.15 -10.62 -2.34
C ASN A 160 24.72 -10.17 -2.67
N VAL A 161 23.93 -11.07 -3.26
CA VAL A 161 22.53 -10.81 -3.63
C VAL A 161 21.68 -10.70 -2.37
N ARG A 162 21.05 -9.54 -2.18
CA ARG A 162 20.05 -9.34 -1.11
C ARG A 162 18.68 -9.82 -1.59
N THR A 163 18.36 -11.08 -1.32
CA THR A 163 17.18 -11.76 -1.89
C THR A 163 15.85 -11.08 -1.58
N TYR A 164 15.67 -10.53 -0.38
CA TYR A 164 14.38 -10.02 0.11
C TYR A 164 14.33 -8.49 0.24
N LEU A 165 15.19 -7.77 -0.47
CA LEU A 165 15.20 -6.31 -0.50
C LEU A 165 14.05 -5.78 -1.37
N VAL A 166 13.15 -4.98 -0.78
CA VAL A 166 11.98 -4.44 -1.49
C VAL A 166 12.37 -3.24 -2.33
N LYS A 167 13.04 -2.24 -1.75
CA LYS A 167 13.55 -1.07 -2.48
C LYS A 167 15.02 -1.21 -2.79
N SER A 168 15.37 -1.14 -4.06
CA SER A 168 16.76 -1.17 -4.51
C SER A 168 17.21 0.22 -4.95
N ASP A 169 18.49 0.54 -4.73
CA ASP A 169 19.13 1.71 -5.35
C ASP A 169 19.39 1.40 -6.83
N LEU A 170 18.32 1.38 -7.62
CA LEU A 170 18.35 0.99 -9.01
C LEU A 170 19.19 1.99 -9.82
N THR A 171 20.25 1.48 -10.46
CA THR A 171 21.00 2.24 -11.46
C THR A 171 20.94 1.53 -12.80
N PHE A 172 21.04 2.27 -13.91
CA PHE A 172 21.08 1.66 -15.25
C PHE A 172 22.15 0.56 -15.37
N LYS A 173 23.31 0.77 -14.75
CA LYS A 173 24.42 -0.18 -14.75
C LYS A 173 24.09 -1.50 -14.05
N SER A 174 23.17 -1.48 -13.08
CA SER A 174 22.69 -2.68 -12.38
C SER A 174 22.07 -3.70 -13.35
N LEU A 175 21.49 -3.26 -14.46
CA LEU A 175 20.86 -4.13 -15.46
C LEU A 175 21.86 -4.76 -16.46
N SER A 176 23.15 -4.42 -16.39
CA SER A 176 24.15 -4.89 -17.37
C SER A 176 24.29 -6.42 -17.46
N ASN A 177 23.91 -7.15 -16.42
CA ASN A 177 24.05 -8.60 -16.32
C ASN A 177 22.72 -9.35 -16.42
N MET A 178 21.64 -8.68 -16.85
CA MET A 178 20.31 -9.29 -16.97
C MET A 178 20.27 -10.52 -17.89
N TYR A 179 21.22 -10.62 -18.83
CA TYR A 179 21.36 -11.72 -19.77
C TYR A 179 22.23 -12.89 -19.27
N GLU A 180 22.83 -12.77 -18.09
CA GLU A 180 23.61 -13.85 -17.49
C GLU A 180 22.69 -14.95 -16.92
N LYS A 181 23.28 -16.10 -16.60
CA LYS A 181 22.53 -17.20 -15.98
C LYS A 181 22.13 -16.83 -14.56
N SER A 182 20.98 -17.33 -14.11
CA SER A 182 20.57 -17.20 -12.71
C SER A 182 21.44 -18.09 -11.83
N ASP A 183 21.89 -17.56 -10.69
CA ASP A 183 22.64 -18.30 -9.67
C ASP A 183 21.71 -19.07 -8.71
N ILE A 184 20.39 -18.91 -8.85
CA ILE A 184 19.41 -19.62 -8.05
C ILE A 184 19.27 -21.06 -8.57
N ILE A 185 19.42 -22.05 -7.67
CA ILE A 185 19.41 -23.48 -8.00
C ILE A 185 18.15 -23.89 -8.78
N THR A 186 16.98 -23.31 -8.46
CA THR A 186 15.70 -23.63 -9.10
C THR A 186 15.54 -23.04 -10.50
N ASP A 187 16.43 -22.14 -10.93
CA ASP A 187 16.39 -21.43 -12.20
C ASP A 187 17.38 -22.02 -13.24
N ALA A 188 17.84 -23.26 -13.01
CA ALA A 188 18.95 -23.87 -13.73
C ALA A 188 18.89 -23.68 -15.26
N GLY A 189 19.93 -23.04 -15.79
CA GLY A 189 20.14 -22.85 -17.23
C GLY A 189 19.38 -21.68 -17.87
N ARG A 190 18.49 -21.00 -17.14
CA ARG A 190 17.76 -19.82 -17.63
C ARG A 190 18.51 -18.53 -17.34
N THR A 191 18.23 -17.51 -18.15
CA THR A 191 18.79 -16.17 -17.92
C THR A 191 18.04 -15.46 -16.79
N ARG A 192 18.71 -14.51 -16.12
CA ARG A 192 18.14 -13.75 -15.00
C ARG A 192 16.87 -13.01 -15.41
N ILE A 193 16.86 -12.37 -16.58
CA ILE A 193 15.69 -11.64 -17.11
C ILE A 193 14.50 -12.55 -17.45
N GLU A 194 14.71 -13.77 -17.95
CA GLU A 194 13.62 -14.73 -18.20
C GLU A 194 12.99 -15.23 -16.88
N CYS A 195 13.83 -15.47 -15.88
CA CYS A 195 13.38 -15.86 -14.54
C CYS A 195 12.58 -14.74 -13.90
N PHE A 196 13.06 -13.50 -14.02
CA PHE A 196 12.33 -12.31 -13.60
C PHE A 196 10.97 -12.20 -14.30
N ARG A 197 10.90 -12.28 -15.63
CA ARG A 197 9.63 -12.26 -16.38
C ARG A 197 8.61 -13.28 -15.87
N THR A 198 9.06 -14.50 -15.62
CA THR A 198 8.20 -15.58 -15.16
C THR A 198 7.54 -15.24 -13.82
N GLN A 199 8.34 -14.75 -12.86
CA GLN A 199 7.84 -14.41 -11.53
C GLN A 199 7.07 -13.09 -11.50
N HIS A 200 7.49 -12.10 -12.30
CA HIS A 200 6.75 -10.87 -12.53
C HIS A 200 5.32 -11.17 -13.04
N LYS A 201 5.16 -11.99 -14.09
CA LYS A 201 3.84 -12.36 -14.62
C LYS A 201 3.01 -13.16 -13.60
N ALA A 202 3.66 -14.04 -12.82
CA ALA A 202 2.98 -14.81 -11.78
C ALA A 202 2.46 -13.90 -10.65
N LEU A 203 3.26 -12.93 -10.20
CA LEU A 203 2.88 -11.99 -9.16
C LEU A 203 1.79 -11.02 -9.64
N ALA A 204 1.92 -10.45 -10.85
CA ALA A 204 0.90 -9.59 -11.43
C ALA A 204 -0.45 -10.31 -11.53
N LYS A 205 -0.46 -11.58 -11.96
CA LYS A 205 -1.68 -12.40 -11.97
C LYS A 205 -2.24 -12.66 -10.58
N ALA A 206 -1.38 -12.92 -9.59
CA ALA A 206 -1.83 -13.11 -8.21
C ALA A 206 -2.46 -11.83 -7.63
N PHE A 207 -1.93 -10.65 -7.96
CA PHE A 207 -2.54 -9.37 -7.61
C PHE A 207 -3.87 -9.15 -8.34
N MET A 208 -3.98 -9.45 -9.63
CA MET A 208 -5.24 -9.35 -10.37
C MET A 208 -6.33 -10.20 -9.72
N ASN A 209 -6.06 -11.47 -9.43
CA ASN A 209 -7.00 -12.34 -8.73
C ASN A 209 -7.41 -11.76 -7.37
N THR A 210 -6.47 -11.18 -6.64
CA THR A 210 -6.75 -10.59 -5.31
C THR A 210 -7.66 -9.36 -5.41
N VAL A 211 -7.47 -8.53 -6.44
CA VAL A 211 -8.31 -7.36 -6.69
C VAL A 211 -9.71 -7.77 -7.16
N GLU A 212 -9.82 -8.83 -7.95
CA GLU A 212 -11.10 -9.34 -8.45
C GLU A 212 -11.91 -10.10 -7.39
N ASP A 213 -11.23 -10.85 -6.51
CA ASP A 213 -11.88 -11.73 -5.52
C ASP A 213 -12.30 -11.01 -4.21
N ILE A 214 -11.83 -9.78 -3.97
CA ILE A 214 -12.06 -9.04 -2.72
C ILE A 214 -12.74 -7.71 -2.99
N ASP A 215 -13.87 -7.49 -2.33
CA ASP A 215 -14.52 -6.17 -2.26
C ASP A 215 -13.80 -5.27 -1.22
N PHE A 216 -13.01 -4.31 -1.69
CA PHE A 216 -12.22 -3.39 -0.85
C PHE A 216 -13.01 -2.16 -0.37
N ASP A 217 -14.06 -2.39 0.41
CA ASP A 217 -14.90 -1.31 0.95
C ASP A 217 -14.22 -0.53 2.09
N PHE A 218 -13.45 -1.22 2.93
CA PHE A 218 -12.86 -0.67 4.15
C PHE A 218 -11.35 -0.46 4.07
N ASN A 219 -10.62 -1.22 3.22
CA ASN A 219 -9.16 -1.11 3.04
C ASN A 219 -8.78 -0.79 1.58
N PRO A 220 -9.21 0.36 1.02
CA PRO A 220 -8.95 0.69 -0.38
C PRO A 220 -7.45 0.92 -0.69
N GLU A 221 -6.63 1.21 0.32
CA GLU A 221 -5.18 1.41 0.17
C GLU A 221 -4.46 0.15 -0.34
N ILE A 222 -4.91 -1.02 0.10
CA ILE A 222 -4.34 -2.31 -0.31
C ILE A 222 -4.66 -2.58 -1.78
N CYS A 223 -5.89 -2.25 -2.21
CA CYS A 223 -6.31 -2.33 -3.60
C CYS A 223 -5.55 -1.34 -4.49
N ASP A 224 -5.39 -0.09 -4.05
CA ASP A 224 -4.65 0.94 -4.79
C ASP A 224 -3.19 0.51 -5.01
N ALA A 225 -2.53 -0.01 -3.97
CA ALA A 225 -1.17 -0.54 -4.09
C ALA A 225 -1.08 -1.74 -5.05
N ALA A 226 -2.00 -2.70 -4.96
CA ALA A 226 -2.06 -3.82 -5.88
C ALA A 226 -2.32 -3.37 -7.34
N MET A 227 -3.20 -2.39 -7.54
CA MET A 227 -3.50 -1.82 -8.86
C MET A 227 -2.32 -1.05 -9.44
N LYS A 228 -1.56 -0.29 -8.62
CA LYS A 228 -0.31 0.36 -9.05
C LYS A 228 0.69 -0.66 -9.56
N PHE A 229 0.84 -1.78 -8.87
CA PHE A 229 1.70 -2.88 -9.32
C PHE A 229 1.22 -3.44 -10.66
N ILE A 230 -0.06 -3.79 -10.78
CA ILE A 230 -0.66 -4.34 -12.01
C ILE A 230 -0.47 -3.38 -13.20
N ASN A 231 -0.67 -2.08 -12.98
CA ASN A 231 -0.51 -1.06 -14.01
C ASN A 231 0.95 -0.98 -14.48
N ALA A 232 1.90 -0.90 -13.54
CA ALA A 232 3.34 -0.90 -13.86
C ALA A 232 3.71 -2.13 -14.70
N SER A 233 3.30 -3.32 -14.25
CA SER A 233 3.54 -4.59 -14.95
C SER A 233 2.96 -4.63 -16.36
N THR A 234 1.84 -3.95 -16.61
CA THR A 234 1.18 -3.91 -17.92
C THR A 234 1.96 -3.05 -18.92
N TYR A 235 2.42 -1.87 -18.51
CA TYR A 235 3.17 -0.97 -19.40
C TYR A 235 4.60 -1.47 -19.65
N GLY A 236 5.33 -1.88 -18.61
CA GLY A 236 6.70 -2.34 -18.76
C GLY A 236 6.84 -3.79 -19.27
N GLY A 237 5.77 -4.58 -19.23
CA GLY A 237 5.77 -5.97 -19.70
C GLY A 237 6.13 -6.12 -21.19
N ALA A 238 5.75 -5.16 -22.04
CA ALA A 238 6.10 -5.17 -23.46
C ALA A 238 7.60 -4.89 -23.70
N ALA A 239 8.17 -3.96 -22.92
CA ALA A 239 9.60 -3.66 -22.95
C ALA A 239 10.43 -4.87 -22.47
N LEU A 240 9.98 -5.53 -21.39
CA LEU A 240 10.57 -6.76 -20.88
C LEU A 240 10.54 -7.90 -21.91
N ASP A 241 9.40 -8.10 -22.57
CA ASP A 241 9.25 -9.14 -23.60
C ASP A 241 10.17 -8.87 -24.81
N SER A 242 10.38 -7.60 -25.17
CA SER A 242 11.31 -7.19 -26.24
C SER A 242 12.78 -7.45 -25.87
N LEU A 243 13.19 -7.13 -24.63
CA LEU A 243 14.54 -7.42 -24.15
C LEU A 243 14.84 -8.91 -24.11
N ILE A 244 13.84 -9.75 -23.82
CA ILE A 244 14.01 -11.21 -23.88
C ILE A 244 14.13 -11.70 -25.32
N ALA A 245 13.43 -11.10 -26.27
CA ALA A 245 13.56 -11.48 -27.69
C ALA A 245 14.99 -11.27 -28.23
N TYR A 246 15.72 -10.28 -27.72
CA TYR A 246 17.13 -10.04 -28.06
C TYR A 246 18.07 -11.19 -27.66
N GLN A 247 17.61 -12.14 -26.84
CA GLN A 247 18.40 -13.33 -26.51
C GLN A 247 18.49 -14.34 -27.65
N SER A 248 17.60 -14.25 -28.65
CA SER A 248 17.60 -15.15 -29.79
C SER A 248 18.91 -15.07 -30.59
N ASP A 249 19.33 -16.19 -31.17
CA ASP A 249 20.56 -16.25 -31.95
C ASP A 249 20.57 -15.29 -33.15
N ALA A 250 19.39 -14.91 -33.64
CA ALA A 250 19.19 -13.94 -34.71
C ALA A 250 19.45 -12.48 -34.29
N MET A 251 19.35 -12.16 -33.00
CA MET A 251 19.42 -10.79 -32.46
C MET A 251 20.66 -10.55 -31.56
N LYS A 252 21.76 -11.27 -31.83
CA LYS A 252 23.01 -11.16 -31.06
C LYS A 252 23.62 -9.75 -31.13
N GLY A 253 23.43 -9.03 -32.23
CA GLY A 253 23.94 -7.67 -32.41
C GLY A 253 23.25 -6.68 -31.48
N GLU A 254 21.94 -6.79 -31.37
CA GLU A 254 21.04 -5.99 -30.53
C GLU A 254 21.33 -6.25 -29.06
N LYS A 255 21.52 -7.52 -28.66
CA LYS A 255 21.99 -7.88 -27.32
C LYS A 255 23.32 -7.21 -26.96
N ALA A 256 24.29 -7.26 -27.87
CA ALA A 256 25.61 -6.64 -27.65
C ALA A 256 25.51 -5.11 -27.61
N ALA A 257 24.63 -4.51 -28.41
CA ALA A 257 24.35 -3.07 -28.41
C ALA A 257 23.74 -2.62 -27.08
N VAL A 258 22.71 -3.33 -26.58
CA VAL A 258 22.09 -3.07 -25.26
C VAL A 258 23.13 -3.10 -24.14
N ILE A 259 23.95 -4.16 -24.08
CA ILE A 259 24.98 -4.29 -23.03
C ILE A 259 26.02 -3.16 -23.12
N ARG A 260 26.43 -2.80 -24.35
CA ARG A 260 27.37 -1.70 -24.57
C ARG A 260 26.76 -0.37 -24.12
N GLN A 261 25.53 -0.08 -24.54
CA GLN A 261 24.81 1.15 -24.21
C GLN A 261 24.61 1.29 -22.70
N ILE A 262 24.21 0.23 -21.99
CA ILE A 262 24.08 0.23 -20.52
C ILE A 262 25.41 0.57 -19.82
N ARG A 263 26.53 0.05 -20.35
CA ARG A 263 27.85 0.29 -19.79
C ARG A 263 28.37 1.70 -20.10
N SER A 264 28.02 2.24 -21.27
CA SER A 264 28.47 3.55 -21.74
C SER A 264 27.54 4.71 -21.39
N SER A 265 26.30 4.45 -20.99
CA SER A 265 25.31 5.48 -20.69
C SER A 265 25.72 6.27 -19.45
N ASP A 266 25.99 7.57 -19.63
CA ASP A 266 25.98 8.55 -18.56
C ASP A 266 24.53 8.85 -18.16
N ILE A 267 24.33 9.10 -16.86
CA ILE A 267 23.05 9.20 -16.15
C ILE A 267 22.07 10.26 -16.74
N SER A 268 22.52 11.11 -17.69
CA SER A 268 21.75 12.24 -18.23
C SER A 268 20.97 11.97 -19.52
N THR A 269 20.85 10.73 -19.99
CA THR A 269 20.16 10.46 -21.26
C THR A 269 18.65 10.45 -21.04
N THR A 270 17.95 11.44 -21.59
CA THR A 270 16.48 11.55 -21.52
C THR A 270 15.81 10.51 -22.42
N LEU A 271 14.66 9.96 -21.98
CA LEU A 271 13.93 8.89 -22.70
C LEU A 271 13.64 9.23 -24.17
N GLY A 272 13.48 10.51 -24.51
CA GLY A 272 13.24 10.98 -25.89
C GLY A 272 14.40 10.73 -26.84
N ASP A 273 15.64 10.92 -26.38
CA ASP A 273 16.85 10.96 -27.20
C ASP A 273 17.59 9.62 -27.25
N ALA A 274 17.13 8.64 -26.47
CA ALA A 274 17.72 7.30 -26.41
C ALA A 274 17.37 6.44 -27.64
N ASP A 275 18.30 5.58 -28.04
CA ASP A 275 18.07 4.52 -29.02
C ASP A 275 16.96 3.57 -28.54
N VAL A 276 16.32 2.84 -29.47
CA VAL A 276 15.17 1.97 -29.18
C VAL A 276 15.53 0.89 -28.15
N GLU A 277 16.72 0.34 -28.25
CA GLU A 277 17.28 -0.65 -27.34
C GLU A 277 17.42 -0.10 -25.92
N LEU A 278 17.97 1.10 -25.77
CA LEU A 278 18.14 1.77 -24.48
C LEU A 278 16.79 2.20 -23.89
N LYS A 279 15.83 2.64 -24.72
CA LYS A 279 14.45 2.95 -24.31
C LYS A 279 13.78 1.77 -23.63
N ASN A 280 13.92 0.56 -24.17
CA ASN A 280 13.36 -0.65 -23.55
C ASN A 280 13.99 -0.94 -22.17
N VAL A 281 15.28 -0.67 -21.99
CA VAL A 281 15.95 -0.80 -20.68
C VAL A 281 15.48 0.27 -19.70
N MET A 282 15.29 1.50 -20.16
CA MET A 282 14.72 2.60 -19.35
C MET A 282 13.30 2.31 -18.87
N LEU A 283 12.45 1.79 -19.77
CA LEU A 283 11.10 1.38 -19.41
C LEU A 283 11.09 0.20 -18.42
N LEU A 284 12.02 -0.76 -18.58
CA LEU A 284 12.18 -1.84 -17.60
C LEU A 284 12.59 -1.30 -16.23
N ALA A 285 13.54 -0.36 -16.19
CA ALA A 285 14.00 0.24 -14.94
C ALA A 285 12.87 1.02 -14.23
N GLU A 286 12.14 1.83 -14.99
CA GLU A 286 10.98 2.57 -14.47
C GLU A 286 9.89 1.64 -13.96
N MET A 287 9.57 0.57 -14.71
CA MET A 287 8.63 -0.46 -14.28
C MET A 287 9.03 -1.06 -12.95
N VAL A 288 10.29 -1.53 -12.83
CA VAL A 288 10.79 -2.13 -11.59
C VAL A 288 10.68 -1.14 -10.43
N GLN A 289 11.03 0.13 -10.63
CA GLN A 289 10.94 1.15 -9.59
C GLN A 289 9.49 1.39 -9.13
N GLN A 290 8.55 1.50 -10.07
CA GLN A 290 7.12 1.63 -9.75
C GLN A 290 6.58 0.39 -9.02
N GLU A 291 7.02 -0.80 -9.42
CA GLU A 291 6.68 -2.06 -8.76
C GLU A 291 7.24 -2.15 -7.34
N GLU A 292 8.46 -1.66 -7.10
CA GLU A 292 9.06 -1.60 -5.76
C GLU A 292 8.29 -0.65 -4.83
N ASP A 293 7.90 0.51 -5.34
CA ASP A 293 7.11 1.48 -4.57
C ASP A 293 5.72 0.92 -4.23
N ALA A 294 5.03 0.34 -5.22
CA ALA A 294 3.73 -0.29 -5.03
C ALA A 294 3.79 -1.48 -4.06
N LEU A 295 4.80 -2.34 -4.18
CA LEU A 295 4.99 -3.49 -3.31
C LEU A 295 5.35 -3.07 -1.88
N SER A 296 6.16 -2.02 -1.72
CA SER A 296 6.47 -1.42 -0.41
C SER A 296 5.20 -0.88 0.27
N GLU A 297 4.35 -0.18 -0.48
CA GLU A 297 3.05 0.31 0.00
C GLU A 297 2.12 -0.85 0.40
N TYR A 298 1.99 -1.88 -0.44
CA TYR A 298 1.19 -3.08 -0.18
C TYR A 298 1.66 -3.83 1.08
N ILE A 299 2.96 -4.16 1.18
CA ILE A 299 3.52 -4.89 2.33
C ILE A 299 3.31 -4.10 3.62
N THR A 300 3.52 -2.78 3.58
CA THR A 300 3.36 -1.92 4.76
C THR A 300 1.91 -1.87 5.22
N THR A 301 0.97 -1.63 4.32
CA THR A 301 -0.47 -1.52 4.63
C THR A 301 -1.04 -2.85 5.14
N VAL A 302 -0.71 -3.98 4.50
CA VAL A 302 -1.13 -5.31 4.96
C VAL A 302 -0.56 -5.64 6.34
N ARG A 303 0.72 -5.29 6.60
CA ARG A 303 1.36 -5.55 7.90
C ARG A 303 0.66 -4.83 9.03
N GLU A 304 0.31 -3.56 8.84
CA GLU A 304 -0.38 -2.76 9.84
C GLU A 304 -1.81 -3.21 10.10
N MET A 305 -2.54 -3.64 9.06
CA MET A 305 -3.85 -4.27 9.22
C MET A 305 -3.74 -5.56 10.07
N SER A 306 -2.69 -6.34 9.85
CA SER A 306 -2.47 -7.66 10.47
C SER A 306 -1.90 -7.63 11.90
N SER A 307 -2.34 -6.71 12.78
CA SER A 307 -1.89 -6.60 14.19
C SER A 307 -1.96 -7.89 15.03
N VAL A 308 -2.48 -9.00 14.49
CA VAL A 308 -2.22 -10.38 14.93
C VAL A 308 -1.04 -11.00 14.16
N LYS A 309 0.17 -10.93 14.74
CA LYS A 309 1.31 -11.86 14.54
C LYS A 309 1.45 -12.51 13.14
N LEU A 310 1.70 -11.73 12.09
CA LEU A 310 2.54 -12.24 10.99
C LEU A 310 4.00 -11.99 11.36
N THR A 311 4.53 -12.85 12.22
CA THR A 311 5.89 -12.81 12.78
C THR A 311 7.01 -13.12 11.78
N ALA A 312 6.76 -13.11 10.48
CA ALA A 312 7.79 -13.49 9.50
C ALA A 312 7.54 -12.84 8.13
N THR A 313 7.79 -11.54 8.04
CA THR A 313 8.14 -10.92 6.75
C THR A 313 9.57 -10.41 6.91
N HIS A 314 10.53 -11.17 6.39
CA HIS A 314 11.97 -10.86 6.42
C HIS A 314 12.37 -9.76 5.42
N TYR A 315 11.42 -8.91 5.02
CA TYR A 315 11.65 -7.90 4.01
C TYR A 315 12.45 -6.73 4.58
N GLU A 316 13.53 -6.39 3.89
CA GLU A 316 14.25 -5.13 4.07
C GLU A 316 13.48 -4.09 3.22
N LEU A 317 12.74 -3.21 3.89
CA LEU A 317 11.95 -2.13 3.28
C LEU A 317 12.82 -0.89 2.98
#